data_AF-A0A496XBP3-F1
#
_entry.id   AF-A0A496XBP3-F1
#
_cell.length_a   1.000
_cell.length_b   1.000
_cell.length_c   1.000
_cell.angle_alpha   90.00
_cell.angle_beta   90.00
_cell.angle_gamma   90.00
#
_symmetry.space_group_name_H-M   'P 1'
#
loop_
_entity.id
_entity.type
_entity.pdbx_description
1 polymer ?
#
loop_
_entity_poly.entity_id
_entity_poly.type
_entity_poly.pdbx_seq_one_letter_code
_entity_poly.pdbx_strand_id
1 'polypeptide(L)'
;MRGNRAYPEAVKSTVIALVQQRYHDFGPTLIAEKLAEKHDIHLSYETVRQWLREAGIWKDRRQRRKRVHQPRYRRESLGELIQIDGSHHRWFEDRGPKCTLLVYIDDATGRLMELRFTDTESTFDYFHSTRRYLDQHGKPVAFYSDKHQDAAGSSREGDAARGHRHDGTG
;
A
#
# COMPACT_ATOMS: atom_id res chain seq x y z
N MET A 1 -11.56 49.95 -6.27
CA MET A 1 -12.89 49.47 -5.83
C MET A 1 -12.73 48.11 -5.15
N ARG A 2 -12.85 48.02 -3.81
CA ARG A 2 -12.76 46.76 -3.05
C ARG A 2 -14.19 46.28 -2.72
N GLY A 3 -14.54 45.06 -3.11
CA GLY A 3 -15.88 44.51 -2.97
C GLY A 3 -16.25 44.17 -1.52
N ASN A 4 -17.46 44.56 -1.11
CA ASN A 4 -18.00 44.56 0.26
C ASN A 4 -18.60 43.20 0.70
N ARG A 5 -17.90 42.08 0.44
CA ARG A 5 -18.35 40.71 0.79
C ARG A 5 -17.25 39.90 1.47
N ALA A 6 -16.44 40.54 2.31
CA ALA A 6 -15.44 39.84 3.11
C ALA A 6 -16.10 39.30 4.38
N TYR A 7 -16.00 37.99 4.60
CA TYR A 7 -16.29 37.43 5.92
C TYR A 7 -15.32 38.03 6.96
N PRO A 8 -15.74 38.20 8.22
CA PRO A 8 -14.85 38.66 9.27
C PRO A 8 -13.66 37.70 9.42
N GLU A 9 -12.45 38.25 9.60
CA GLU A 9 -11.23 37.43 9.77
C GLU A 9 -11.37 36.48 10.98
N ALA A 10 -12.11 36.89 12.01
CA ALA A 10 -12.44 36.05 13.16
C ALA A 10 -13.15 34.74 12.78
N VAL A 11 -14.04 34.77 11.78
CA VAL A 11 -14.74 33.57 11.28
C VAL A 11 -13.76 32.65 10.57
N LYS A 12 -12.86 33.20 9.76
CA LYS A 12 -11.80 32.46 9.09
C LYS A 12 -10.86 31.78 10.07
N SER A 13 -10.39 32.49 11.09
CA SER A 13 -9.53 31.92 12.14
C SER A 13 -10.24 30.78 12.89
N THR A 14 -11.52 30.97 13.24
CA THR A 14 -12.33 29.94 13.92
C THR A 14 -12.46 28.67 13.08
N VAL A 15 -12.74 28.81 11.79
CA VAL A 15 -12.86 27.67 10.87
C VAL A 15 -11.54 26.92 10.71
N ILE A 16 -10.42 27.65 10.56
CA ILE A 16 -9.09 27.03 10.45
C ILE A 16 -8.76 26.22 11.71
N ALA A 17 -9.03 26.77 12.90
CA ALA A 17 -8.81 26.07 14.17
C ALA A 17 -9.66 24.80 14.29
N LEU A 18 -10.95 24.87 13.92
CA LEU A 18 -11.84 23.71 13.93
C LEU A 18 -11.38 22.60 12.98
N VAL A 19 -10.92 22.97 11.79
CA VAL A 19 -10.42 22.00 10.82
C VAL A 19 -9.17 21.30 11.35
N GLN A 20 -8.22 22.04 11.91
CA GLN A 20 -7.00 21.45 12.47
C GLN A 20 -7.29 20.53 13.67
N GLN A 21 -8.27 20.89 14.51
CA GLN A 21 -8.58 20.12 15.72
C GLN A 21 -9.47 18.89 15.46
N ARG A 22 -10.42 18.98 14.52
CA ARG A 22 -11.52 18.01 14.41
C ARG A 22 -11.71 17.39 13.02
N TYR A 23 -11.18 18.02 11.96
CA TYR A 23 -11.46 17.64 10.57
C TYR A 23 -10.18 17.64 9.69
N HIS A 24 -9.03 17.31 10.28
CA HIS A 24 -7.72 17.46 9.64
C HIS A 24 -7.53 16.58 8.39
N ASP A 25 -8.29 15.50 8.28
CA ASP A 25 -8.29 14.51 7.21
C ASP A 25 -9.40 14.75 6.16
N PHE A 26 -10.28 15.73 6.38
CA PHE A 26 -11.45 15.95 5.55
C PHE A 26 -11.16 16.85 4.34
N GLY A 27 -11.88 16.60 3.24
CA GLY A 27 -11.88 17.47 2.08
C GLY A 27 -12.73 18.74 2.28
N PRO A 28 -12.53 19.80 1.48
CA PRO A 28 -13.27 21.06 1.63
C PRO A 28 -14.80 20.89 1.58
N THR A 29 -15.30 19.91 0.81
CA THR A 29 -16.73 19.55 0.76
C THR A 29 -17.23 19.04 2.10
N LEU A 30 -16.59 18.00 2.64
CA LEU A 30 -16.99 17.39 3.90
C LEU A 30 -16.78 18.35 5.08
N ILE A 31 -15.76 19.21 5.02
CA ILE A 31 -15.57 20.30 5.98
C ILE A 31 -16.75 21.27 5.91
N ALA A 32 -17.18 21.72 4.73
CA ALA A 32 -18.33 22.62 4.59
C ALA A 32 -19.61 21.99 5.16
N GLU A 33 -19.86 20.71 4.87
CA GLU A 33 -20.99 19.96 5.42
C GLU A 33 -20.93 19.89 6.96
N LYS A 34 -19.77 19.55 7.53
CA LYS A 34 -19.62 19.44 8.99
C LYS A 34 -19.61 20.79 9.72
N LEU A 35 -19.20 21.86 9.05
CA LEU A 35 -19.35 23.22 9.57
C LEU A 35 -20.82 23.62 9.67
N ALA A 36 -21.63 23.30 8.67
CA ALA A 36 -23.07 23.55 8.72
C ALA A 36 -23.77 22.65 9.75
N GLU A 37 -23.53 21.33 9.72
CA GLU A 37 -24.21 20.36 10.58
C GLU A 37 -23.90 20.52 12.07
N LYS A 38 -22.63 20.79 12.43
CA LYS A 38 -22.17 20.72 13.82
C LYS A 38 -21.82 22.07 14.45
N HIS A 39 -21.66 23.12 13.64
CA HIS A 39 -21.20 24.43 14.10
C HIS A 39 -22.10 25.57 13.62
N ASP A 40 -23.17 25.28 12.87
CA ASP A 40 -24.09 26.26 12.27
C ASP A 40 -23.38 27.29 11.34
N ILE A 41 -22.16 26.96 10.89
CA ILE A 41 -21.35 27.82 10.03
C ILE A 41 -21.63 27.45 8.57
N HIS A 42 -22.42 28.29 7.90
CA HIS A 42 -22.82 28.10 6.52
C HIS A 42 -21.86 28.82 5.57
N LEU A 43 -20.87 28.08 5.06
CA LEU A 43 -19.90 28.59 4.09
C LEU A 43 -20.00 27.82 2.77
N SER A 44 -19.80 28.54 1.67
CA SER A 44 -19.69 27.90 0.35
C SER A 44 -18.43 27.03 0.28
N TYR A 45 -18.49 25.96 -0.52
CA TYR A 45 -17.33 25.11 -0.81
C TYR A 45 -16.10 25.93 -1.24
N GLU A 46 -16.27 26.92 -2.13
CA GLU A 46 -15.15 27.68 -2.68
C GLU A 46 -14.51 28.58 -1.61
N THR A 47 -15.30 29.13 -0.67
CA THR A 47 -14.79 29.88 0.48
C THR A 47 -13.93 28.98 1.38
N VAL A 48 -14.44 27.81 1.75
CA VAL A 48 -13.70 26.83 2.58
C VAL A 48 -12.42 26.40 1.86
N ARG A 49 -12.51 26.07 0.57
CA ARG A 49 -11.34 25.68 -0.24
C ARG A 49 -10.28 26.78 -0.29
N GLN A 50 -10.68 28.04 -0.47
CA GLN A 50 -9.74 29.17 -0.51
C GLN A 50 -9.03 29.35 0.83
N TRP A 51 -9.77 29.34 1.95
CA TRP A 51 -9.17 29.50 3.27
C TRP A 51 -8.24 28.36 3.63
N LEU A 52 -8.60 27.11 3.30
CA LEU A 52 -7.72 25.97 3.52
C LEU A 52 -6.45 26.00 2.66
N ARG A 53 -6.54 26.57 1.45
CA ARG A 53 -5.36 26.82 0.59
C ARG A 53 -4.45 27.89 1.17
N GLU A 54 -5.02 29.02 1.58
CA GLU A 54 -4.27 30.13 2.20
C GLU A 54 -3.60 29.70 3.51
N ALA A 55 -4.26 28.86 4.30
CA ALA A 55 -3.72 28.28 5.53
C ALA A 55 -2.72 27.13 5.31
N GLY A 56 -2.48 26.71 4.06
CA GLY A 56 -1.58 25.60 3.73
C GLY A 56 -2.10 24.20 4.13
N ILE A 57 -3.33 24.10 4.63
CA ILE A 57 -3.96 22.85 5.09
C ILE A 57 -4.37 21.99 3.89
N TRP A 58 -4.87 22.61 2.82
CA TRP A 58 -5.33 21.90 1.64
C TRP A 58 -4.47 22.20 0.41
N LYS A 59 -3.72 21.19 -0.03
CA LYS A 59 -2.93 21.23 -1.26
C LYS A 59 -3.75 20.70 -2.44
N ASP A 60 -3.63 21.38 -3.58
CA ASP A 60 -4.32 21.02 -4.83
C ASP A 60 -4.07 19.55 -5.21
N ARG A 61 -5.06 18.89 -5.81
CA ARG A 61 -4.99 17.52 -6.33
C ARG A 61 -3.79 17.32 -7.26
N ARG A 62 -3.32 18.38 -7.93
CA ARG A 62 -2.07 18.37 -8.72
C ARG A 62 -0.80 18.12 -7.88
N GLN A 63 -0.74 18.60 -6.64
CA GLN A 63 0.36 18.33 -5.71
C GLN A 63 0.24 16.96 -5.03
N ARG A 64 -0.98 16.40 -4.98
CA ARG A 64 -1.25 15.01 -4.54
C ARG A 64 -1.20 14.00 -5.69
N ARG A 65 -0.60 14.35 -6.84
CA ARG A 65 -0.45 13.41 -7.96
C ARG A 65 0.24 12.15 -7.42
N LYS A 66 -0.47 11.01 -7.53
CA LYS A 66 0.07 9.71 -7.13
C LYS A 66 1.43 9.54 -7.80
N ARG A 67 2.41 9.03 -7.03
CA ARG A 67 3.69 8.58 -7.58
C ARG A 67 3.37 7.73 -8.81
N VAL A 68 3.85 8.15 -9.99
CA VAL A 68 3.72 7.35 -11.20
C VAL A 68 4.50 6.07 -10.92
N HIS A 69 3.79 4.94 -10.79
CA HIS A 69 4.45 3.64 -10.76
C HIS A 69 5.02 3.42 -12.16
N GLN A 70 6.34 3.60 -12.28
CA GLN A 70 7.03 3.24 -13.49
C GLN A 70 7.02 1.72 -13.58
N PRO A 71 6.55 1.12 -14.69
CA PRO A 71 6.70 -0.31 -14.91
C PRO A 71 8.18 -0.69 -14.81
N ARG A 72 8.50 -1.72 -14.03
CA ARG A 72 9.84 -2.32 -14.06
C ARG A 72 10.02 -3.04 -15.39
N TYR A 73 11.23 -3.00 -15.95
CA TYR A 73 11.57 -3.86 -17.09
C TYR A 73 11.51 -5.34 -16.68
N ARG A 74 10.95 -6.17 -17.56
CA ARG A 74 10.98 -7.63 -17.43
C ARG A 74 12.41 -8.15 -17.48
N ARG A 75 12.64 -9.31 -16.86
CA ARG A 75 13.86 -10.10 -17.02
C ARG A 75 14.08 -10.55 -18.46
N GLU A 76 15.31 -10.92 -18.79
CA GLU A 76 15.70 -11.26 -20.17
C GLU A 76 15.45 -12.73 -20.49
N SER A 77 15.55 -13.61 -19.49
CA SER A 77 15.48 -15.06 -19.68
C SER A 77 14.49 -15.77 -18.76
N LEU A 78 13.96 -16.90 -19.25
CA LEU A 78 13.13 -17.82 -18.48
C LEU A 78 13.84 -18.26 -17.19
N GLY A 79 13.15 -18.21 -16.06
CA GLY A 79 13.66 -18.65 -14.76
C GLY A 79 14.52 -17.62 -14.02
N GLU A 80 14.80 -16.44 -14.60
CA GLU A 80 15.52 -15.38 -13.91
C GLU A 80 14.71 -14.76 -12.77
N LEU A 81 13.39 -14.67 -12.94
CA LEU A 81 12.50 -14.20 -11.90
C LEU A 81 11.13 -14.87 -12.06
N ILE A 82 10.74 -15.61 -11.04
CA ILE A 82 9.41 -16.20 -10.94
C ILE A 82 8.61 -15.37 -9.95
N GLN A 83 7.60 -14.68 -10.46
CA GLN A 83 6.64 -13.95 -9.65
C GLN A 83 5.63 -14.94 -9.07
N ILE A 84 5.49 -14.95 -7.75
CA ILE A 84 4.53 -15.78 -7.03
C ILE A 84 3.43 -14.85 -6.50
N ASP A 85 2.18 -15.21 -6.77
CA ASP A 85 1.02 -14.45 -6.30
C ASP A 85 -0.14 -15.35 -5.87
N GLY A 86 -0.97 -14.83 -4.96
CA GLY A 86 -2.16 -15.47 -4.43
C GLY A 86 -3.43 -14.76 -4.90
N SER A 87 -4.26 -15.44 -5.67
CA SER A 87 -5.46 -14.85 -6.26
C SER A 87 -6.74 -15.40 -5.63
N HIS A 88 -7.25 -14.69 -4.61
CA HIS A 88 -8.43 -15.10 -3.83
C HIS A 88 -9.75 -14.63 -4.45
N HIS A 89 -10.51 -15.56 -5.04
CA HIS A 89 -11.76 -15.27 -5.77
C HIS A 89 -12.79 -16.40 -5.67
N ARG A 90 -14.01 -16.17 -6.19
CA ARG A 90 -15.00 -17.24 -6.47
C ARG A 90 -14.71 -17.88 -7.82
N TRP A 91 -13.59 -18.58 -7.92
CA TRP A 91 -13.14 -19.22 -9.17
C TRP A 91 -14.16 -20.19 -9.76
N PHE A 92 -14.99 -20.78 -8.90
CA PHE A 92 -16.04 -21.72 -9.30
C PHE A 92 -17.45 -21.11 -9.24
N GLU A 93 -17.57 -19.79 -9.10
CA GLU A 93 -18.86 -19.09 -9.00
C GLU A 93 -19.73 -19.71 -7.88
N ASP A 94 -20.91 -20.25 -8.21
CA ASP A 94 -21.83 -20.89 -7.28
C ASP A 94 -21.60 -22.39 -7.10
N ARG A 95 -20.63 -22.98 -7.82
CA ARG A 95 -20.31 -24.41 -7.76
C ARG A 95 -19.33 -24.77 -6.65
N GLY A 96 -18.81 -23.78 -5.92
CA GLY A 96 -17.86 -24.01 -4.85
C GLY A 96 -17.63 -22.78 -3.95
N PRO A 97 -16.91 -22.96 -2.83
CA PRO A 97 -16.51 -21.85 -1.99
C PRO A 97 -15.50 -20.94 -2.70
N LYS A 98 -15.28 -19.74 -2.12
CA LYS A 98 -14.10 -18.94 -2.47
C LYS A 98 -12.85 -19.73 -2.11
N CYS A 99 -11.83 -19.59 -2.94
CA CYS A 99 -10.54 -20.21 -2.74
C CYS A 99 -9.44 -19.33 -3.34
N THR A 100 -8.20 -19.63 -3.00
CA THR A 100 -7.01 -18.97 -3.55
C THR A 100 -6.43 -19.81 -4.67
N LEU A 101 -6.11 -19.18 -5.80
CA LEU A 101 -5.25 -19.76 -6.81
C LEU A 101 -3.83 -19.23 -6.56
N LEU A 102 -2.92 -20.11 -6.16
CA LEU A 102 -1.48 -19.82 -6.15
C LEU A 102 -0.96 -19.91 -7.58
N VAL A 103 -0.26 -18.87 -8.01
CA VAL A 103 0.24 -18.73 -9.38
C VAL A 103 1.73 -18.41 -9.37
N TYR A 104 2.49 -19.12 -10.20
CA TYR A 104 3.89 -18.84 -10.47
C TYR A 104 4.00 -18.38 -11.91
N ILE A 105 4.45 -17.14 -12.13
CA ILE A 105 4.56 -16.53 -13.46
C ILE A 105 6.01 -16.20 -13.73
N ASP A 106 6.53 -16.67 -14.86
CA ASP A 106 7.85 -16.25 -15.32
C ASP A 106 7.81 -14.80 -15.81
N ASP A 107 8.68 -13.94 -15.26
CA ASP A 107 8.69 -12.50 -15.55
C ASP A 107 9.09 -12.17 -16.99
N ALA A 108 10.01 -12.95 -17.57
CA ALA A 108 10.53 -12.70 -18.93
C ALA A 108 9.47 -13.05 -19.98
N THR A 109 8.86 -14.21 -19.84
CA THR A 109 7.98 -14.81 -20.85
C THR A 109 6.48 -14.62 -20.57
N GLY A 110 6.10 -14.35 -19.32
CA GLY A 110 4.71 -14.33 -18.87
C GLY A 110 4.07 -15.72 -18.76
N ARG A 111 4.86 -16.80 -18.84
CA ARG A 111 4.36 -18.17 -18.78
C ARG A 111 3.88 -18.51 -17.36
N LEU A 112 2.74 -19.19 -17.27
CA LEU A 112 2.27 -19.82 -16.03
C LEU A 112 3.11 -21.09 -15.82
N MET A 113 3.86 -21.14 -14.73
CA MET A 113 4.82 -22.19 -14.42
C MET A 113 4.30 -23.18 -13.38
N GLU A 114 3.42 -22.74 -12.48
CA GLU A 114 2.72 -23.61 -11.53
C GLU A 114 1.39 -22.93 -11.15
N LEU A 115 0.34 -23.74 -10.99
CA LEU A 115 -0.99 -23.31 -10.62
C LEU A 115 -1.56 -24.27 -9.59
N ARG A 116 -2.05 -23.75 -8.46
CA ARG A 116 -2.64 -24.58 -7.41
C ARG A 116 -3.81 -23.89 -6.73
N PHE A 117 -4.98 -24.54 -6.74
CA PHE A 117 -6.10 -24.12 -5.90
C PHE A 117 -5.88 -24.58 -4.45
N THR A 118 -6.13 -23.68 -3.51
CA THR A 118 -6.07 -23.93 -2.07
C THR A 118 -7.26 -23.24 -1.39
N ASP A 119 -7.78 -23.83 -0.32
CA ASP A 119 -8.93 -23.24 0.39
C ASP A 119 -8.57 -21.89 1.02
N THR A 120 -7.35 -21.80 1.58
CA THR A 120 -6.76 -20.58 2.13
C THR A 120 -5.29 -20.48 1.72
N GLU A 121 -4.73 -19.27 1.71
CA GLU A 121 -3.31 -19.05 1.49
C GLU A 121 -2.54 -19.37 2.77
N SER A 122 -1.63 -20.34 2.71
CA SER A 122 -0.78 -20.71 3.85
C SER A 122 0.66 -20.92 3.41
N THR A 123 1.59 -20.77 4.35
CA THR A 123 3.02 -21.05 4.08
C THR A 123 3.25 -22.49 3.60
N PHE A 124 2.48 -23.45 4.11
CA PHE A 124 2.60 -24.85 3.68
C PHE A 124 2.14 -25.05 2.23
N ASP A 125 1.10 -24.34 1.81
CA ASP A 125 0.65 -24.37 0.42
C ASP A 125 1.68 -23.79 -0.54
N TYR A 126 2.37 -22.73 -0.12
CA TYR A 126 3.51 -22.19 -0.86
C TYR A 126 4.66 -23.18 -0.94
N PHE A 127 5.02 -23.87 0.14
CA PHE A 127 6.08 -24.88 0.10
C PHE A 127 5.72 -26.05 -0.81
N HIS A 128 4.47 -26.50 -0.78
CA HIS A 128 4.02 -27.57 -1.66
C HIS A 128 4.06 -27.15 -3.13
N SER A 129 3.53 -25.97 -3.46
CA SER A 129 3.55 -25.43 -4.82
C SER A 129 4.98 -25.17 -5.31
N THR A 130 5.84 -24.63 -4.45
CA THR A 130 7.27 -24.41 -4.75
C THR A 130 7.97 -25.71 -5.04
N ARG A 131 7.73 -26.78 -4.26
CA ARG A 131 8.31 -28.09 -4.52
C ARG A 131 7.90 -28.61 -5.90
N ARG A 132 6.62 -28.53 -6.25
CA ARG A 132 6.12 -28.94 -7.57
C ARG A 132 6.74 -28.12 -8.71
N TYR A 133 6.90 -26.81 -8.52
CA TYR A 133 7.61 -25.96 -9.46
C TYR A 133 9.06 -26.44 -9.64
N LEU A 134 9.78 -26.68 -8.54
CA LEU A 134 11.20 -27.10 -8.58
C LEU A 134 11.37 -28.46 -9.26
N ASP A 135 10.47 -29.41 -8.99
CA ASP A 135 10.50 -30.74 -9.58
C ASP A 135 10.28 -30.69 -11.10
N GLN A 136 9.46 -29.74 -11.60
CA GLN A 136 9.14 -29.60 -13.03
C GLN A 136 10.11 -28.70 -13.81
N HIS A 137 10.65 -27.66 -13.17
CA HIS A 137 11.36 -26.58 -13.85
C HIS A 137 12.78 -26.34 -13.32
N GLY A 138 13.17 -26.99 -12.24
CA GLY A 138 14.43 -26.74 -11.56
C GLY A 138 14.44 -25.43 -10.77
N LYS A 139 15.61 -25.09 -10.23
CA LYS A 139 15.80 -23.91 -9.38
C LYS A 139 15.81 -22.62 -10.21
N PRO A 140 14.93 -21.63 -9.95
CA PRO A 140 15.03 -20.33 -10.57
C PRO A 140 16.13 -19.50 -9.93
N VAL A 141 16.54 -18.40 -10.57
CA VAL A 141 17.49 -17.46 -9.98
C VAL A 141 16.86 -16.76 -8.77
N ALA A 142 15.61 -16.33 -8.88
CA ALA A 142 14.88 -15.70 -7.80
C ALA A 142 13.37 -15.96 -7.86
N PHE A 143 12.76 -16.07 -6.69
CA PHE A 143 11.33 -15.90 -6.50
C PHE A 143 11.04 -14.47 -6.06
N TYR A 144 9.92 -13.91 -6.52
CA TYR A 144 9.42 -12.61 -6.12
C TYR A 144 7.95 -12.74 -5.73
N SER A 145 7.65 -12.57 -4.45
CA SER A 145 6.28 -12.44 -3.96
C SER A 145 6.04 -11.00 -3.52
N ASP A 146 4.82 -10.49 -3.72
CA ASP A 146 4.43 -9.25 -3.05
C ASP A 146 4.40 -9.48 -1.54
N LYS A 147 4.76 -8.45 -0.76
CA LYS A 147 4.62 -8.49 0.69
C LYS A 147 3.15 -8.30 1.04
N HIS A 148 2.36 -9.35 0.91
CA HIS A 148 1.16 -9.46 1.73
C HIS A 148 1.62 -9.53 3.20
N GLN A 149 1.03 -8.68 4.05
CA GLN A 149 1.36 -8.60 5.47
C GLN A 149 0.92 -9.89 6.18
N ASP A 150 1.73 -10.94 6.07
CA ASP A 150 1.69 -12.07 6.98
C ASP A 150 2.84 -11.87 7.99
N ALA A 151 2.46 -11.43 9.18
CA ALA A 151 3.36 -11.15 10.28
C ALA A 151 4.04 -12.44 10.77
N ALA A 152 5.37 -12.52 10.67
CA ALA A 152 6.24 -13.16 11.66
C ALA A 152 7.72 -12.79 11.41
N GLY A 153 8.37 -12.21 12.43
CA GLY A 153 9.83 -12.16 12.52
C GLY A 153 10.47 -10.78 12.55
N SER A 154 10.19 -9.98 13.57
CA SER A 154 11.18 -8.99 14.00
C SER A 154 12.37 -9.73 14.63
N SER A 155 13.37 -10.09 13.84
CA SER A 155 14.68 -10.39 14.42
C SER A 155 15.34 -9.06 14.76
N ARG A 156 15.20 -8.66 16.02
CA ARG A 156 16.19 -7.79 16.65
C ARG A 156 17.50 -8.59 16.66
N GLU A 157 18.48 -8.12 15.90
CA GLU A 157 19.85 -8.62 15.97
C GLU A 157 20.42 -8.22 17.34
N GLY A 158 20.41 -9.17 18.26
CA GLY A 158 21.14 -9.13 19.52
C GLY A 158 22.46 -9.88 19.35
N ASP A 159 23.54 -9.16 19.64
CA ASP A 159 24.86 -9.58 20.10
C ASP A 159 25.50 -10.85 19.51
N ALA A 160 26.57 -10.64 18.75
CA ALA A 160 27.61 -11.64 18.52
C ALA A 160 28.95 -11.12 19.05
N ALA A 161 29.22 -11.44 20.31
CA ALA A 161 30.56 -11.41 20.88
C ALA A 161 31.52 -12.26 20.01
N ARG A 162 32.57 -11.64 19.49
CA ARG A 162 33.69 -12.34 18.85
C ARG A 162 34.85 -12.43 19.83
N GLY A 163 35.10 -13.67 20.27
CA GLY A 163 36.22 -14.05 21.11
C GLY A 163 37.57 -13.69 20.49
N HIS A 164 38.41 -13.13 21.34
CA HIS A 164 39.81 -12.84 21.10
C HIS A 164 40.60 -14.16 21.11
N ARG A 165 41.24 -14.52 19.99
CA ARG A 165 42.23 -15.60 19.97
C ARG A 165 43.57 -14.99 20.37
N HIS A 166 44.08 -15.39 21.54
CA HIS A 166 45.47 -15.20 21.90
C HIS A 166 46.29 -16.30 21.22
N ASP A 167 47.19 -15.88 20.35
CA ASP A 167 48.32 -16.67 19.89
C ASP A 167 49.50 -16.37 20.84
N GLY A 168 50.19 -17.41 21.32
CA GLY A 168 51.22 -17.25 22.33
C GLY A 168 51.90 -18.55 22.72
N THR A 169 52.87 -18.95 21.88
CA THR A 169 54.16 -19.61 22.17
C THR A 169 54.36 -20.31 23.52
N GLY A 170 54.74 -21.59 23.44
CA GLY A 170 55.37 -22.38 24.50
C GLY A 170 55.60 -23.82 24.04
#